data_AF-A0A563DSN1-F1
#
_entry.id   AF-A0A563DSN1-F1
#
_cell.length_a   1.000
_cell.length_b   1.000
_cell.length_c   1.000
_cell.angle_alpha   90.00
_cell.angle_beta   90.00
_cell.angle_gamma   90.00
#
_symmetry.space_group_name_H-M   'P 1'
#
loop_
_entity.id
_entity.type
_entity.pdbx_description
1 polymer ?
#
loop_
_entity_poly.entity_id
_entity_poly.type
_entity_poly.pdbx_seq_one_letter_code
_entity_poly.pdbx_strand_id
1 'polypeptide(L)' 'MARAALNNIALYPEFRNCTAPSTERILEIFATVARHQLHRDDGTLVQTFEPELTAQQQQVLELLGLPQTAYTQYP' A
#
# COMPACT_ATOMS: atom_id res chain seq x y z
N MET A 1 -4.47 25.45 -14.54
CA MET A 1 -4.26 24.49 -13.43
C MET A 1 -4.58 23.10 -13.96
N ALA A 2 -3.58 22.37 -14.46
CA ALA A 2 -3.79 21.04 -15.04
C ALA A 2 -4.00 20.03 -13.91
N ARG A 3 -5.17 19.39 -13.87
CA ARG A 3 -5.45 18.25 -12.99
C ARG A 3 -4.46 17.16 -13.36
N ALA A 4 -3.60 16.75 -12.42
CA ALA A 4 -2.64 15.68 -12.64
C ALA A 4 -3.38 14.48 -13.23
N ALA A 5 -2.86 13.95 -14.33
CA ALA A 5 -3.31 12.71 -14.93
C ALA A 5 -2.92 11.57 -14.00
N LEU A 6 -3.59 11.48 -12.85
CA LEU A 6 -3.78 10.20 -12.19
C LEU A 6 -4.40 9.27 -13.24
N ASN A 7 -4.10 7.98 -13.17
CA ASN A 7 -4.88 6.90 -13.77
C ASN A 7 -4.31 6.26 -15.04
N ASN A 8 -3.02 5.92 -15.00
CA ASN A 8 -2.63 4.61 -15.54
C ASN A 8 -1.94 3.80 -14.44
N ILE A 9 -2.70 3.46 -13.40
CA ILE A 9 -2.28 2.42 -12.48
C ILE A 9 -2.49 1.13 -13.26
N ALA A 10 -1.43 0.36 -13.51
CA ALA A 10 -1.50 -0.97 -14.11
C ALA A 10 -2.13 -1.96 -13.11
N LEU A 11 -3.35 -1.66 -12.68
CA LEU A 11 -4.17 -2.48 -11.79
C LEU A 11 -4.53 -3.78 -12.50
N TYR A 12 -4.75 -3.73 -13.80
CA TYR A 12 -5.20 -4.88 -14.58
C TYR A 12 -4.27 -5.16 -15.77
N PRO A 13 -4.06 -6.44 -16.13
CA PRO A 13 -3.23 -6.83 -17.28
C PRO A 13 -3.64 -6.20 -18.61
N GLU A 14 -4.92 -5.87 -18.76
CA GLU A 14 -5.51 -5.33 -19.99
C GLU A 14 -5.26 -3.84 -20.23
N PHE A 15 -4.40 -3.18 -19.45
CA PHE A 15 -4.01 -1.75 -19.62
C PHE A 15 -5.20 -0.77 -19.72
N ARG A 16 -6.35 -1.13 -19.14
CA ARG A 16 -7.49 -0.22 -19.09
C ARG A 16 -7.25 0.86 -18.04
N ASN A 17 -7.44 2.11 -18.44
CA ASN A 17 -7.49 3.23 -17.49
C ASN A 17 -8.63 2.96 -16.49
N CYS A 18 -8.26 2.55 -15.28
CA CYS A 18 -9.20 2.27 -14.21
C CYS A 18 -9.03 3.33 -13.12
N THR A 19 -10.07 4.11 -12.89
CA THR A 19 -10.12 5.12 -11.83
C THR A 19 -10.75 4.61 -10.53
N ALA A 20 -11.26 3.36 -10.55
CA ALA A 20 -11.98 2.74 -9.45
C ALA A 20 -11.77 1.21 -9.49
N PRO A 21 -10.63 0.69 -9.01
CA PRO A 21 -10.43 -0.75 -8.89
C PRO A 21 -11.48 -1.38 -7.97
N SER A 22 -11.78 -2.65 -8.20
CA SER A 22 -12.61 -3.42 -7.27
C SER A 22 -11.90 -3.58 -5.92
N THR A 23 -12.69 -3.72 -4.85
CA THR A 23 -12.16 -4.00 -3.50
C THR A 23 -11.27 -5.24 -3.50
N GLU A 24 -11.71 -6.33 -4.15
CA GLU A 24 -10.93 -7.56 -4.27
C GLU A 24 -9.54 -7.29 -4.86
N ARG A 25 -9.48 -6.50 -5.94
CA ARG A 25 -8.20 -6.18 -6.58
C ARG A 25 -7.28 -5.35 -5.70
N ILE A 26 -7.85 -4.40 -4.94
CA ILE A 26 -7.09 -3.63 -3.95
C ILE A 26 -6.50 -4.59 -2.90
N LEU A 27 -7.30 -5.53 -2.38
CA LEU A 27 -6.84 -6.48 -1.37
C LEU A 27 -5.72 -7.38 -1.89
N GLU A 28 -5.81 -7.87 -3.13
CA GLU A 28 -4.74 -8.66 -3.76
C GLU A 28 -3.41 -7.89 -3.85
N ILE A 29 -3.45 -6.62 -4.23
CA ILE A 29 -2.25 -5.76 -4.36
C ILE A 29 -1.56 -5.57 -3.00
N PHE A 30 -2.33 -5.54 -1.92
CA PHE A 30 -1.83 -5.37 -0.55
C PHE A 30 -1.59 -6.70 0.18
N ALA A 31 -1.88 -7.84 -0.44
CA ALA A 31 -1.81 -9.15 0.23
C ALA A 31 -0.42 -9.51 0.76
N THR A 32 0.64 -8.94 0.16
CA THR A 32 2.03 -9.18 0.57
C THR A 32 2.57 -8.14 1.55
N VAL A 33 1.80 -7.10 1.89
CA VAL A 33 2.22 -6.09 2.85
C VAL A 33 2.27 -6.71 4.24
N ALA A 34 3.45 -6.72 4.83
CA ALA A 34 3.69 -7.27 6.16
C ALA A 34 4.67 -6.38 6.92
N ARG A 35 4.46 -6.29 8.24
CA ARG A 35 5.44 -5.75 9.18
C ARG A 35 6.08 -6.89 9.93
N HIS A 36 7.34 -6.72 10.30
CA HIS A 36 8.05 -7.71 11.10
C HIS A 36 8.37 -7.14 12.47
N GLN A 37 8.25 -7.95 13.51
CA GLN A 37 8.58 -7.57 14.88
C GLN A 37 9.66 -8.49 15.41
N LEU A 38 10.73 -7.88 15.94
CA LEU A 38 11.79 -8.59 16.64
C LEU A 38 11.50 -8.53 18.14
N HIS A 39 11.39 -9.70 18.76
CA HIS A 39 11.20 -9.85 20.20
C HIS A 39 12.42 -10.54 20.84
N ARG A 40 12.69 -10.24 22.11
CA ARG A 40 13.54 -11.08 22.95
C ARG A 40 12.79 -12.35 23.36
N ASP A 41 13.53 -13.30 23.93
CA ASP A 41 12.96 -14.56 24.46
C ASP A 41 11.91 -14.33 25.56
N ASP A 42 12.00 -13.21 26.30
CA ASP A 42 11.01 -12.81 27.31
C ASP A 42 9.76 -12.12 26.72
N GLY A 43 9.67 -12.02 25.38
CA GLY A 43 8.57 -11.39 24.66
C GLY A 43 8.68 -9.87 24.51
N THR A 44 9.71 -9.23 25.07
CA THR A 44 9.90 -7.77 24.95
C THR A 44 10.14 -7.39 23.49
N LEU A 45 9.34 -6.45 22.96
CA LEU A 45 9.51 -5.89 21.62
C LEU A 45 10.80 -5.09 21.57
N VAL A 46 11.71 -5.49 20.68
CA VAL A 46 13.00 -4.83 20.44
C VAL A 46 12.88 -3.82 19.30
N GLN A 47 12.25 -4.24 18.20
CA GLN A 47 12.16 -3.44 16.99
C GLN A 47 10.98 -3.85 16.14
N THR A 48 10.32 -2.87 15.53
CA THR A 48 9.37 -3.07 14.43
C THR A 48 10.06 -2.66 13.13
N PHE A 49 10.00 -3.54 12.13
CA PHE A 49 10.36 -3.25 10.74
C PHE A 49 9.08 -2.93 9.99
N GLU A 50 8.89 -1.67 9.68
CA GLU A 50 7.72 -1.19 8.92
C GLU A 50 7.78 -1.67 7.47
N PRO A 51 6.62 -1.91 6.83
CA PRO A 51 6.57 -2.35 5.45
C PRO A 51 7.12 -1.28 4.51
N GLU A 52 7.84 -1.73 3.48
CA GLU A 52 8.17 -0.90 2.31
C GLU A 52 7.08 -1.06 1.26
N LEU A 53 6.37 0.03 0.96
CA LEU A 53 5.31 0.01 -0.04
C LEU A 53 5.89 0.07 -1.45
N THR A 54 5.43 -0.83 -2.31
CA THR A 54 5.74 -0.77 -3.75
C THR A 54 5.14 0.47 -4.40
N ALA A 55 5.68 0.90 -5.55
CA ALA A 55 5.13 2.02 -6.31
C ALA A 55 3.63 1.83 -6.65
N GLN A 56 3.21 0.59 -6.94
CA GLN A 56 1.81 0.27 -7.22
C GLN A 56 0.91 0.47 -5.99
N GLN A 57 1.34 0.02 -4.81
CA GLN A 57 0.59 0.22 -3.56
C GLN A 57 0.49 1.71 -3.22
N GLN A 58 1.57 2.47 -3.37
CA GLN A 58 1.56 3.92 -3.14
C GLN A 58 0.55 4.65 -4.04
N GLN A 59 0.51 4.30 -5.33
CA GLN A 59 -0.47 4.85 -6.28
C GLN A 59 -1.92 4.51 -5.91
N VAL A 60 -2.17 3.30 -5.41
CA VAL A 60 -3.51 2.92 -4.93
C VAL A 60 -3.89 3.75 -3.70
N LEU A 61 -2.98 3.98 -2.74
CA LEU A 61 -3.26 4.85 -1.60
C LEU A 61 -3.55 6.29 -2.03
N GLU A 62 -2.79 6.83 -2.99
CA GLU A 62 -3.05 8.15 -3.56
C GLU A 62 -4.44 8.24 -4.21
N LEU A 63 -4.82 7.21 -4.98
CA LEU A 63 -6.15 7.14 -5.59
C LEU A 63 -7.27 7.10 -4.53
N LEU A 64 -7.04 6.40 -3.42
CA LEU A 64 -7.99 6.31 -2.30
C LEU A 64 -7.94 7.54 -1.38
N GLY A 65 -7.01 8.48 -1.59
CA GLY A 65 -6.82 9.65 -0.72
C GLY A 65 -6.29 9.29 0.67
N LEU A 66 -5.61 8.15 0.81
CA LEU A 66 -5.06 7.66 2.08
C LEU A 66 -3.57 8.01 2.20
N PRO A 67 -3.11 8.42 3.40
CA PRO A 67 -1.69 8.65 3.61
C PRO A 67 -0.94 7.31 3.67
N GLN A 68 0.28 7.28 3.10
CA GLN A 68 1.15 6.09 3.17
C GLN A 68 1.47 5.68 4.62
N THR A 69 1.50 6.66 5.53
CA THR A 69 1.75 6.47 6.96
C THR A 69 0.70 5.59 7.64
N ALA A 70 -0.49 5.42 7.05
CA ALA A 70 -1.47 4.45 7.54
C ALA A 70 -0.95 3.00 7.51
N TYR A 71 0.07 2.73 6.69
CA TYR A 71 0.71 1.41 6.58
C TYR A 71 2.15 1.40 7.08
N THR A 72 2.84 2.55 7.11
CA THR A 72 4.28 2.64 7.41
C THR A 72 4.60 3.30 8.75
N GLN A 73 3.59 3.68 9.54
CA GLN A 73 3.80 4.22 10.87
C GLN A 73 2.93 3.50 11.90
N TYR A 74 3.59 3.02 12.95
CA TYR A 74 2.95 2.56 14.17
C TYR A 74 2.36 3.75 14.95
N PRO A 75 1.11 3.71 15.43
CA PRO A 75 0.65 4.58 16.51
C PRO A 75 1.20 4.17 17.88
#